data_AF-A0A919X243-F1
#
_entry.id   AF-A0A919X243-F1
#
_cell.length_a   1.000
_cell.length_b   1.000
_cell.length_c   1.000
_cell.angle_alpha   90.00
_cell.angle_beta   90.00
_cell.angle_gamma   90.00
#
_symmetry.space_group_name_H-M   'P 1'
#
loop_
_entity.id
_entity.type
_entity.pdbx_description
1 polymer ?
#
loop_
_entity_poly.entity_id
_entity_poly.type
_entity_poly.pdbx_seq_one_letter_code
_entity_poly.pdbx_strand_id
1 'polypeptide(L)'
;MLHAPDMYMEKIVTGPEAAGKINIDFSLEKNLRIIAEAKGKQLEELKVITQDRERHNHWIEEARALGVRTELFEEGDIIPAISTCIQRQGNADLFIGIGGAPEGVLAAVGEKV
;
A
#
# COMPACT_ATOMS: atom_id res chain seq x y z
N MET A 1 -17.32 11.97 -4.77
CA MET A 1 -16.99 10.53 -4.90
C MET A 1 -16.75 10.27 -6.38
N LEU A 2 -15.67 9.60 -6.76
CA LEU A 2 -15.43 9.25 -8.16
C LEU A 2 -16.44 8.17 -8.58
N HIS A 3 -17.13 8.35 -9.70
CA HIS A 3 -17.97 7.30 -10.29
C HIS A 3 -17.08 6.32 -11.05
N ALA A 4 -16.48 5.38 -10.32
CA ALA A 4 -15.64 4.35 -10.90
C ALA A 4 -16.52 3.23 -11.52
N PRO A 5 -16.32 2.87 -12.80
CA PRO A 5 -16.92 1.68 -13.38
C PRO A 5 -16.41 0.41 -12.66
N ASP A 6 -17.15 -0.70 -12.78
CA ASP A 6 -16.77 -1.99 -12.22
C ASP A 6 -15.59 -2.59 -13.01
N MET A 7 -14.38 -2.22 -12.60
CA MET A 7 -13.11 -2.63 -13.20
C MET A 7 -12.03 -2.72 -12.14
N TYR A 8 -10.88 -3.26 -12.52
CA TYR A 8 -9.71 -3.25 -11.66
C TYR A 8 -9.04 -1.88 -11.61
N MET A 9 -8.48 -1.56 -10.45
CA MET A 9 -7.68 -0.37 -10.17
C MET A 9 -6.42 -0.81 -9.43
N GLU A 10 -5.28 -0.34 -9.92
CA GLU A 10 -4.03 -0.38 -9.17
C GLU A 10 -4.05 0.70 -8.08
N LYS A 11 -3.61 0.32 -6.88
CA LYS A 11 -3.76 1.09 -5.65
C LYS A 11 -2.44 1.10 -4.91
N ILE A 12 -2.03 2.29 -4.48
CA ILE A 12 -0.97 2.47 -3.47
C ILE A 12 -1.52 3.35 -2.35
N VAL A 13 -1.24 2.98 -1.10
CA VAL A 13 -1.70 3.74 0.06
C VAL A 13 -0.60 3.76 1.12
N THR A 14 -0.37 4.93 1.70
CA THR A 14 0.58 5.15 2.80
C THR A 14 -0.03 6.05 3.86
N GLY A 15 0.53 5.98 5.06
CA GLY A 15 0.22 6.91 6.15
C GLY A 15 0.69 8.36 5.91
N PRO A 16 0.24 9.28 6.77
CA PRO A 16 0.36 10.74 6.57
C PRO A 16 1.79 11.26 6.43
N GLU A 17 2.80 10.58 6.99
CA GLU A 17 4.20 10.99 6.93
C GLU A 17 4.77 11.02 5.49
N ALA A 18 4.27 10.13 4.63
CA ALA A 18 4.67 9.98 3.23
C ALA A 18 3.57 10.40 2.24
N ALA A 19 2.47 10.98 2.72
CA ALA A 19 1.40 11.48 1.88
C ALA A 19 1.93 12.54 0.89
N GLY A 20 1.54 12.40 -0.38
CA GLY A 20 1.99 13.28 -1.48
C GLY A 20 3.43 13.08 -1.94
N LYS A 21 4.17 12.11 -1.38
CA LYS A 21 5.55 11.79 -1.77
C LYS A 21 5.67 10.52 -2.62
N ILE A 22 4.71 9.60 -2.49
CA ILE A 22 4.66 8.34 -3.26
C ILE A 22 3.98 8.54 -4.62
N ASN A 23 4.27 7.66 -5.58
CA ASN A 23 3.66 7.68 -6.92
C ASN A 23 3.51 6.26 -7.48
N ILE A 24 2.36 5.98 -8.08
CA ILE A 24 2.03 4.67 -8.67
C ILE A 24 2.89 4.33 -9.89
N ASP A 25 3.41 5.34 -10.58
CA ASP A 25 4.32 5.17 -11.72
C ASP A 25 5.78 4.90 -11.29
N PHE A 26 6.09 4.97 -9.99
CA PHE A 26 7.42 4.64 -9.48
C PHE A 26 7.55 3.14 -9.22
N SER A 27 8.79 2.62 -9.32
CA SER A 27 9.07 1.28 -8.82
C SER A 27 8.72 1.15 -7.34
N LEU A 28 8.39 -0.07 -6.91
CA LEU A 28 8.09 -0.36 -5.51
C LEU A 28 9.29 0.01 -4.63
N GLU A 29 10.52 -0.32 -5.03
CA GLU A 29 11.73 0.11 -4.33
C GLU A 29 11.77 1.63 -4.10
N LYS A 30 11.50 2.43 -5.13
CA LYS A 30 11.57 3.90 -5.00
C LYS A 30 10.53 4.42 -4.02
N ASN A 31 9.29 3.92 -4.09
CA ASN A 31 8.25 4.27 -3.12
C ASN A 31 8.66 3.88 -1.69
N LEU A 32 9.20 2.68 -1.49
CA LEU A 32 9.65 2.21 -0.19
C LEU A 32 10.78 3.07 0.39
N ARG A 33 11.75 3.50 -0.43
CA ARG A 33 12.81 4.41 0.01
C ARG A 33 12.26 5.78 0.44
N ILE A 34 11.30 6.32 -0.29
CA ILE A 34 10.62 7.58 0.06
C ILE A 34 9.87 7.44 1.39
N ILE A 35 9.18 6.32 1.59
CA ILE A 35 8.45 6.04 2.85
C ILE A 35 9.43 5.87 4.01
N ALA A 36 10.52 5.14 3.82
CA ALA A 36 11.59 4.96 4.80
C ALA A 36 12.16 6.31 5.26
N GLU A 37 12.54 7.17 4.31
CA GLU A 37 13.04 8.52 4.59
C GLU A 37 12.01 9.36 5.34
N ALA A 38 10.75 9.36 4.88
CA ALA A 38 9.67 10.13 5.49
C ALA A 38 9.35 9.70 6.93
N LYS A 39 9.53 8.41 7.25
CA LYS A 39 9.27 7.84 8.58
C LYS A 39 10.51 7.71 9.47
N GLY A 40 11.70 8.05 8.96
CA GLY A 40 12.96 7.85 9.68
C GLY A 40 13.26 6.39 10.00
N LYS A 41 12.86 5.48 9.11
CA LYS A 41 13.03 4.02 9.24
C LYS A 41 14.03 3.50 8.22
N GLN A 42 14.64 2.35 8.49
CA GLN A 42 15.34 1.56 7.48
C GLN A 42 14.35 0.76 6.63
N LEU A 43 14.77 0.31 5.44
CA LEU A 43 13.91 -0.48 4.55
C LEU A 43 13.41 -1.75 5.23
N GLU A 44 14.27 -2.44 5.99
CA GLU A 44 13.96 -3.73 6.63
C GLU A 44 12.99 -3.60 7.81
N GLU A 45 12.76 -2.36 8.27
CA GLU A 45 11.77 -2.01 9.30
C GLU A 45 10.39 -1.73 8.70
N LEU A 46 10.31 -1.55 7.38
CA LEU A 46 9.04 -1.32 6.70
C LEU A 46 8.22 -2.61 6.59
N LYS A 47 6.91 -2.42 6.53
CA LYS A 47 5.96 -3.48 6.22
C LYS A 47 5.06 -3.12 5.04
N VAL A 48 5.04 -3.97 4.02
CA VAL A 48 4.11 -3.90 2.88
C VAL A 48 2.96 -4.86 3.11
N ILE A 49 1.73 -4.42 2.85
CA ILE A 49 0.54 -5.27 2.84
C ILE A 49 -0.02 -5.37 1.41
N THR A 50 -0.33 -6.58 0.96
CA THR A 50 -0.87 -6.83 -0.38
C THR A 50 -1.76 -8.07 -0.40
N GLN A 51 -2.65 -8.18 -1.39
CA GLN A 51 -3.57 -9.33 -1.47
C GLN A 51 -2.81 -10.57 -1.97
N ASP A 52 -3.06 -11.74 -1.39
CA ASP A 52 -2.49 -13.01 -1.85
C ASP A 52 -3.14 -13.44 -3.17
N ARG A 53 -2.56 -13.00 -4.27
CA ARG A 53 -2.99 -13.29 -5.64
C ARG A 53 -1.78 -13.35 -6.55
N GLU A 54 -1.81 -14.27 -7.51
CA GLU A 54 -0.73 -14.45 -8.50
C GLU A 54 -0.32 -13.14 -9.19
N ARG A 55 -1.29 -12.27 -9.53
CA ARG A 55 -1.05 -10.96 -10.15
C ARG A 55 -0.22 -10.00 -9.29
N HIS A 56 -0.07 -10.24 -7.99
CA HIS A 56 0.74 -9.43 -7.07
C HIS A 56 2.10 -10.05 -6.72
N ASN A 57 2.41 -11.25 -7.24
CA ASN A 57 3.66 -11.96 -6.92
C ASN A 57 4.91 -11.11 -7.20
N HIS A 58 4.90 -10.30 -8.26
CA HIS A 58 6.01 -9.43 -8.61
C HIS A 58 6.35 -8.42 -7.49
N TRP A 59 5.34 -7.78 -6.87
CA TRP A 59 5.57 -6.89 -5.72
C TRP A 59 5.96 -7.65 -4.45
N ILE A 60 5.41 -8.85 -4.25
CA ILE A 60 5.75 -9.70 -3.09
C ILE A 60 7.23 -10.11 -3.16
N GLU A 61 7.68 -10.56 -4.32
CA GLU A 61 9.07 -10.96 -4.57
C GLU A 61 10.01 -9.77 -4.46
N GLU A 62 9.67 -8.62 -5.06
CA GLU A 62 10.47 -7.40 -4.97
C GLU A 62 10.60 -6.90 -3.52
N ALA A 63 9.50 -6.83 -2.76
CA ALA A 63 9.53 -6.43 -1.35
C ALA A 63 10.42 -7.36 -0.51
N ARG A 64 10.30 -8.68 -0.70
CA ARG A 64 11.12 -9.68 0.00
C ARG A 64 12.60 -9.56 -0.38
N ALA A 65 12.90 -9.33 -1.65
CA ALA A 65 14.28 -9.13 -2.12
C ALA A 65 14.92 -7.87 -1.52
N LEU A 66 14.14 -6.84 -1.24
CA LEU A 66 14.55 -5.62 -0.55
C LEU A 66 14.65 -5.77 0.98
N GLY A 67 14.33 -6.94 1.54
CA GLY A 67 14.32 -7.19 2.99
C GLY A 67 13.12 -6.60 3.72
N VAL A 68 12.11 -6.11 2.99
CA VAL A 68 10.89 -5.52 3.56
C VAL A 68 9.93 -6.61 4.01
N ARG A 69 9.27 -6.41 5.15
CA ARG A 69 8.28 -7.38 5.66
C ARG A 69 7.04 -7.36 4.77
N THR A 70 6.54 -8.53 4.38
CA THR A 70 5.31 -8.65 3.58
C THR A 70 4.20 -9.30 4.40
N GLU A 71 3.06 -8.64 4.50
CA GLU A 71 1.81 -9.17 5.06
C GLU A 71 0.82 -9.43 3.93
N LEU A 72 0.21 -10.61 3.92
CA LEU A 72 -0.72 -11.04 2.88
C LEU A 72 -2.14 -11.14 3.45
N PHE A 73 -3.14 -10.76 2.66
CA PHE A 73 -4.55 -10.94 2.98
C PHE A 73 -5.32 -11.58 1.83
N GLU A 74 -6.39 -12.31 2.15
CA GLU A 74 -7.14 -13.13 1.17
C GLU A 74 -8.18 -12.30 0.39
N GLU A 75 -9.00 -11.53 1.12
CA GLU A 75 -10.17 -10.80 0.59
C GLU A 75 -10.33 -9.42 1.23
N GLY A 76 -10.94 -8.50 0.48
CA GLY A 76 -11.27 -7.14 0.92
C GLY A 76 -10.04 -6.25 1.10
N ASP A 77 -9.86 -5.26 0.22
CA ASP A 77 -8.68 -4.39 0.26
C ASP A 77 -8.89 -3.07 1.02
N ILE A 78 -10.13 -2.74 1.42
CA ILE A 78 -10.45 -1.50 2.14
C ILE A 78 -9.79 -1.45 3.52
N ILE A 79 -9.94 -2.50 4.33
CA ILE A 79 -9.38 -2.53 5.69
C ILE A 79 -7.84 -2.56 5.67
N PRO A 80 -7.19 -3.41 4.85
CA PRO A 80 -5.74 -3.36 4.65
C PRO A 80 -5.23 -1.98 4.24
N ALA A 81 -5.89 -1.33 3.27
CA ALA A 81 -5.52 0.01 2.82
C ALA A 81 -5.60 1.05 3.95
N ILE A 82 -6.76 1.15 4.63
CA ILE A 82 -6.98 2.10 5.74
C ILE A 82 -6.01 1.84 6.90
N SER A 83 -5.64 0.58 7.16
CA SER A 83 -4.74 0.24 8.27
C SER A 83 -3.37 0.93 8.18
N THR A 84 -2.92 1.29 6.97
CA THR A 84 -1.65 1.99 6.74
C THR A 84 -1.64 3.43 7.29
N CYS A 85 -2.82 4.03 7.45
CA CYS A 85 -2.99 5.40 7.93
C CYS A 85 -3.12 5.48 9.46
N ILE A 86 -3.28 4.36 10.15
CA ILE A 86 -3.42 4.32 11.60
C ILE A 86 -2.01 4.34 12.23
N GLN A 87 -1.70 5.38 13.01
CA GLN A 87 -0.42 5.52 13.73
C GLN A 87 -0.35 4.59 14.95
N ARG A 88 -0.16 3.29 14.71
CA ARG A 88 0.13 2.29 15.75
C ARG A 88 1.34 1.45 15.36
N GLN A 89 2.14 1.10 16.36
CA GLN A 89 3.31 0.26 16.17
C GLN A 89 2.89 -1.09 15.58
N GLY A 90 3.58 -1.51 14.51
CA GLY A 90 3.30 -2.77 13.83
C GLY A 90 2.27 -2.70 12.70
N ASN A 91 1.71 -1.53 12.37
CA ASN A 91 0.87 -1.36 11.17
C ASN A 91 1.69 -1.37 9.88
N ALA A 92 1.02 -1.59 8.75
CA ALA A 92 1.66 -1.56 7.44
C ALA A 92 2.08 -0.13 7.08
N ASP A 93 3.22 0.00 6.42
CA ASP A 93 3.76 1.27 5.95
C ASP A 93 3.28 1.59 4.54
N LEU A 94 3.06 0.56 3.72
CA LEU A 94 2.54 0.67 2.35
C LEU A 94 1.53 -0.45 2.09
N PHE A 95 0.37 -0.09 1.55
CA PHE A 95 -0.48 -1.02 0.83
C PHE A 95 -0.18 -0.87 -0.67
N ILE A 96 -0.04 -2.00 -1.38
CA ILE A 96 0.06 -2.02 -2.84
C ILE A 96 -0.74 -3.20 -3.39
N GLY A 97 -1.51 -2.99 -4.46
CA GLY A 97 -2.29 -4.07 -5.05
C GLY A 97 -3.21 -3.63 -6.17
N ILE A 98 -3.83 -4.62 -6.81
CA ILE A 98 -4.86 -4.47 -7.83
C ILE A 98 -6.15 -5.11 -7.32
N GLY A 99 -7.19 -4.29 -7.18
CA GLY A 99 -8.51 -4.68 -6.69
C GLY A 99 -9.62 -3.88 -7.36
N GLY A 100 -10.85 -3.98 -6.88
CA GLY A 100 -11.99 -3.28 -7.51
C GLY A 100 -11.87 -1.76 -7.39
N ALA A 101 -12.20 -1.04 -8.46
CA ALA A 101 -12.14 0.40 -8.51
C ALA A 101 -13.10 1.10 -7.53
N PRO A 102 -14.36 0.62 -7.32
CA PRO A 102 -15.26 1.20 -6.32
C PRO A 102 -14.67 1.20 -4.89
N GLU A 103 -13.99 0.13 -4.50
CA GLU A 103 -13.32 -0.03 -3.21
C GLU A 103 -12.15 0.94 -3.06
N GLY A 104 -11.43 1.20 -4.17
CA GLY A 104 -10.35 2.21 -4.19
C GLY A 104 -10.87 3.61 -3.87
N VAL A 105 -12.04 3.97 -4.39
CA VAL A 105 -12.69 5.26 -4.09
C VAL A 105 -13.10 5.35 -2.61
N LEU A 106 -13.59 4.25 -2.03
CA LEU A 106 -13.97 4.19 -0.62
C LEU A 106 -12.76 4.32 0.31
N ALA A 107 -11.69 3.59 0.03
CA ALA A 107 -10.44 3.68 0.78
C ALA A 107 -9.88 5.12 0.75
N ALA A 108 -9.80 5.74 -0.43
CA ALA A 108 -9.31 7.11 -0.59
C ALA A 108 -10.15 8.17 0.16
N VAL A 109 -11.45 7.91 0.40
CA VAL A 109 -12.28 8.78 1.25
C VAL A 109 -11.96 8.54 2.73
N GLY A 110 -11.84 7.28 3.16
CA GLY A 110 -11.47 6.92 4.53
C GLY A 110 -10.08 7.43 4.94
N GLU A 111 -9.16 7.53 4.00
CA GLU A 111 -7.80 8.08 4.20
C GLU A 111 -7.75 9.61 4.33
N LYS A 112 -8.74 10.33 3.80
CA LYS A 112 -8.78 11.80 3.79
C LYS A 112 -9.38 12.42 5.06
N VAL A 113 -9.73 11.60 6.05
CA VAL A 113 -10.35 12.02 7.32
C VAL A 113 -9.27 12.22 8.37
#